data_AF-A7HAZ3-F1
#
_entry.id   AF-A7HAZ3-F1
#
_cell.length_a   1.000
_cell.length_b   1.000
_cell.length_c   1.000
_cell.angle_alpha   90.00
_cell.angle_beta   90.00
_cell.angle_gamma   90.00
#
_symmetry.space_group_name_H-M   'P 1'
#
loop_
_entity.id
_entity.type
_entity.pdbx_description
1 polymer ?
#
loop_
_entity_poly.entity_id
_entity_poly.type
_entity_poly.pdbx_seq_one_letter_code
_entity_poly.pdbx_strand_id
1 'polypeptide(L)'
;MLSSHPVTAPLRAQRAHLREVLAVLSERVGALPSLTEDAARREMLALVSGLDGILRPHLAWEERTLHPVVDKYACEGPAAFSASMRYEHEIIHRWSAELARLAGDDPRAFARQADRLLGVVLAHFELEEHVLFPILDRTLGGDACRAQVGDPPR
;
A
#
# COMPACT_ATOMS: atom_id res chain seq x y z
N MET A 1 24.22 25.53 1.92
CA MET A 1 23.50 24.70 0.94
C MET A 1 22.14 24.40 1.53
N LEU A 2 21.06 24.92 0.93
CA LEU A 2 19.71 24.64 1.42
C LEU A 2 19.44 23.16 1.16
N SER A 3 19.30 22.35 2.22
CA SER A 3 18.67 21.02 2.10
C SER A 3 17.23 21.24 1.67
N SER A 4 16.97 21.24 0.36
CA SER A 4 15.61 21.13 -0.14
C SER A 4 15.14 19.72 0.16
N HIS A 5 14.21 19.58 1.09
CA HIS A 5 13.54 18.30 1.32
C HIS A 5 12.98 17.76 -0.01
N PRO A 6 13.05 16.43 -0.26
CA PRO A 6 12.50 15.84 -1.47
C PRO A 6 11.02 16.20 -1.59
N VAL A 7 10.55 16.45 -2.81
CA VAL A 7 9.16 16.89 -3.06
C VAL A 7 8.15 15.81 -2.68
N THR A 8 8.62 14.55 -2.64
CA THR A 8 7.87 13.38 -2.21
C THR A 8 7.94 13.10 -0.71
N ALA A 9 8.56 13.97 0.11
CA ALA A 9 8.65 13.77 1.56
C ALA A 9 7.30 13.47 2.25
N PRO A 10 6.17 14.13 1.91
CA PRO A 10 4.87 13.77 2.47
C PRO A 10 4.40 12.35 2.10
N LEU A 11 4.70 11.89 0.88
CA LEU A 11 4.34 10.53 0.42
C LEU A 11 5.14 9.48 1.19
N ARG A 12 6.44 9.72 1.39
CA ARG A 12 7.31 8.86 2.19
C ARG A 12 6.88 8.81 3.66
N ALA A 13 6.50 9.95 4.23
CA ALA A 13 5.96 9.99 5.59
C ALA A 13 4.67 9.17 5.71
N GLN A 14 3.79 9.22 4.70
CA GLN A 14 2.61 8.37 4.66
C GLN A 14 2.99 6.88 4.56
N ARG A 15 3.95 6.50 3.70
CA ARG A 15 4.41 5.10 3.61
C ARG A 15 5.02 4.61 4.92
N ALA A 16 5.79 5.45 5.62
CA ALA A 16 6.28 5.12 6.95
C ALA A 16 5.14 4.85 7.93
N HIS A 17 4.12 5.73 7.97
CA HIS A 17 2.95 5.53 8.81
C HIS A 17 2.19 4.24 8.46
N LEU A 18 1.98 3.96 7.18
CA LEU A 18 1.30 2.74 6.74
C LEU A 18 2.08 1.49 7.15
N ARG A 19 3.42 1.49 7.09
CA ARG A 19 4.24 0.38 7.58
C ARG A 19 4.05 0.15 9.08
N GLU A 20 3.94 1.20 9.89
CA GLU A 20 3.66 1.06 11.32
C GLU A 20 2.30 0.40 11.56
N VAL A 21 1.27 0.82 10.82
CA VAL A 21 -0.06 0.22 10.93
C VAL A 21 -0.08 -1.24 10.47
N LEU A 22 0.59 -1.55 9.35
CA LEU A 22 0.72 -2.91 8.84
C LEU A 22 1.52 -3.81 9.80
N ALA A 23 2.52 -3.28 10.50
CA ALA A 23 3.25 -4.03 11.53
C ALA A 23 2.33 -4.44 12.68
N VAL A 24 1.50 -3.52 13.19
CA VAL A 24 0.49 -3.83 14.22
C VAL A 24 -0.49 -4.89 13.73
N LEU A 25 -0.95 -4.80 12.47
CA LEU A 25 -1.84 -5.81 11.89
C LEU A 25 -1.14 -7.18 11.75
N SER A 26 0.14 -7.20 11.39
CA SER A 26 0.95 -8.41 11.31
C SER A 26 1.10 -9.10 12.68
N GLU A 27 1.34 -8.34 13.74
CA GLU A 27 1.41 -8.88 15.10
C GLU A 27 0.10 -9.54 15.52
N ARG A 28 -1.03 -8.88 15.21
CA ARG A 28 -2.37 -9.39 15.48
C ARG A 28 -2.68 -10.67 14.69
N VAL A 29 -2.26 -10.75 13.42
CA VAL A 29 -2.31 -11.99 12.63
C VAL A 29 -1.52 -13.10 13.30
N GLY A 30 -0.31 -12.81 13.78
CA GLY A 30 0.54 -13.77 14.49
C GLY A 30 -0.06 -14.29 15.80
N ALA A 31 -0.94 -13.51 16.44
CA ALA A 31 -1.62 -13.91 17.67
C ALA A 31 -2.82 -14.84 17.45
N LEU A 32 -3.35 -14.96 16.23
CA LEU A 32 -4.55 -15.76 15.92
C LEU A 32 -4.50 -17.21 16.44
N PRO A 33 -3.38 -17.96 16.35
CA PRO A 33 -3.32 -19.35 16.84
C PRO A 33 -3.50 -19.50 18.35
N SER A 34 -3.31 -18.42 19.12
CA SER A 34 -3.43 -18.41 20.59
C SER A 34 -4.83 -18.03 21.06
N LEU A 35 -5.72 -17.65 20.14
CA LEU A 35 -7.09 -17.24 20.46
C LEU A 35 -8.03 -18.44 20.51
N THR A 36 -9.15 -18.29 21.22
CA THR A 36 -10.29 -19.20 21.08
C THR A 36 -10.90 -19.05 19.69
N GLU A 37 -11.64 -20.05 19.21
CA GLU A 37 -12.25 -20.03 17.87
C GLU A 37 -13.13 -18.80 17.64
N ASP A 38 -14.01 -18.47 18.59
CA ASP A 38 -14.87 -17.27 18.52
C ASP A 38 -14.07 -15.97 18.53
N ALA A 39 -12.99 -15.91 19.31
CA ALA A 39 -12.12 -14.75 19.35
C ALA A 39 -11.33 -14.60 18.05
N ALA A 40 -10.79 -15.69 17.50
CA ALA A 40 -10.11 -15.72 16.21
C ALA A 40 -11.06 -15.30 15.08
N ARG A 41 -12.31 -15.79 15.07
CA ARG A 41 -13.34 -15.38 14.10
C ARG A 41 -13.56 -13.86 14.11
N ARG A 42 -13.80 -13.28 15.29
CA ARG A 42 -13.98 -11.83 15.43
C ARG A 42 -12.73 -11.05 15.01
N GLU A 43 -11.56 -11.55 15.39
CA GLU A 43 -10.29 -10.90 15.10
C GLU A 43 -9.99 -10.91 13.59
N MET A 44 -10.20 -12.03 12.89
CA MET A 44 -10.06 -12.10 11.43
C MET A 44 -10.97 -11.10 10.70
N LEU A 45 -12.24 -10.98 11.13
CA LEU A 45 -13.17 -10.00 10.54
C LEU A 45 -12.71 -8.55 10.79
N ALA A 46 -12.22 -8.27 12.00
CA ALA A 46 -11.66 -6.97 12.34
C ALA A 46 -10.39 -6.65 11.54
N LEU A 47 -9.53 -7.63 11.32
CA LEU A 47 -8.31 -7.51 10.51
C LEU A 47 -8.64 -7.22 9.04
N VAL A 48 -9.62 -7.91 8.46
CA VAL A 48 -10.09 -7.63 7.09
C VAL A 48 -10.63 -6.22 6.98
N SER A 49 -11.50 -5.81 7.92
CA SER A 49 -12.05 -4.46 7.91
C SER A 49 -10.96 -3.39 8.06
N GLY A 50 -9.96 -3.65 8.92
CA GLY A 50 -8.83 -2.74 9.13
C GLY A 50 -7.95 -2.62 7.89
N LEU A 51 -7.53 -3.74 7.30
CA LEU A 51 -6.72 -3.76 6.08
C LEU A 51 -7.44 -3.10 4.91
N ASP A 52 -8.72 -3.43 4.70
CA ASP A 52 -9.51 -2.88 3.61
C ASP A 52 -9.71 -1.36 3.75
N GLY A 53 -9.98 -0.88 4.97
CA GLY A 53 -10.12 0.54 5.27
C GLY A 53 -8.87 1.37 4.97
N ILE A 54 -7.69 0.73 4.95
CA ILE A 54 -6.41 1.37 4.66
C ILE A 54 -6.04 1.23 3.19
N LEU A 55 -5.99 -0.01 2.69
CA LEU A 55 -5.44 -0.31 1.36
C LEU A 55 -6.36 0.18 0.24
N ARG A 56 -7.68 0.00 0.38
CA ARG A 56 -8.61 0.36 -0.69
C ARG A 56 -8.56 1.85 -1.05
N PRO A 57 -8.69 2.81 -0.10
CA PRO A 57 -8.60 4.22 -0.45
C PRO A 57 -7.19 4.62 -0.93
N HIS A 58 -6.14 3.96 -0.42
CA HIS A 58 -4.75 4.20 -0.80
C HIS A 58 -4.48 3.88 -2.27
N LEU A 59 -4.70 2.63 -2.67
CA LEU A 59 -4.47 2.16 -4.04
C LEU A 59 -5.32 2.95 -5.04
N ALA A 60 -6.58 3.21 -4.68
CA ALA A 60 -7.49 3.96 -5.53
C ALA A 60 -7.06 5.44 -5.68
N TRP A 61 -6.43 6.03 -4.66
CA TRP A 61 -5.85 7.36 -4.76
C TRP A 61 -4.65 7.33 -5.73
N GLU A 62 -3.71 6.39 -5.56
CA GLU A 62 -2.53 6.29 -6.42
C GLU A 62 -2.89 6.14 -7.90
N GLU A 63 -3.84 5.28 -8.21
CA GLU A 63 -4.31 5.06 -9.57
C GLU A 63 -4.90 6.32 -10.21
N ARG A 64 -5.63 7.12 -9.42
CA ARG A 64 -6.28 8.34 -9.90
C ARG A 64 -5.33 9.54 -9.96
N THR A 65 -4.31 9.59 -9.11
CA THR A 65 -3.47 10.79 -8.92
C THR A 65 -2.00 10.52 -9.18
N LEU A 66 -1.37 9.65 -8.39
CA LEU A 66 0.07 9.43 -8.41
C LEU A 66 0.55 8.80 -9.72
N HIS A 67 -0.05 7.68 -10.14
CA HIS A 67 0.37 6.93 -11.33
C HIS A 67 0.32 7.78 -12.62
N PRO A 68 -0.77 8.54 -12.91
CA PRO A 68 -0.78 9.45 -14.05
C PRO A 68 0.33 10.50 -14.02
N VAL A 69 0.67 11.04 -12.84
CA VAL A 69 1.75 12.03 -12.71
C VAL A 69 3.10 11.37 -12.95
N VAL A 70 3.34 10.18 -12.39
CA VAL A 70 4.58 9.43 -12.65
C VAL A 70 4.72 9.10 -14.13
N ASP A 71 3.67 8.60 -14.78
CA ASP A 71 3.67 8.29 -16.21
C ASP A 71 4.00 9.52 -17.08
N LYS A 72 3.53 10.70 -16.68
CA LYS A 72 3.78 11.96 -17.38
C LYS A 72 5.24 12.42 -17.31
N TYR A 73 5.94 12.13 -16.21
CA TYR A 73 7.30 12.62 -15.95
C TYR A 73 8.38 11.54 -16.02
N ALA A 74 8.01 10.28 -16.17
CA ALA A 74 8.92 9.19 -16.44
C ALA A 74 9.44 9.22 -17.89
N CYS A 75 10.35 8.30 -18.23
CA CYS A 75 10.90 8.20 -19.59
C CYS A 75 9.83 7.83 -20.62
N GLU A 76 10.00 8.32 -21.85
CA GLU A 76 9.17 7.91 -22.98
C GLU A 76 9.41 6.43 -23.32
N GLY A 77 8.32 5.67 -23.44
CA GLY A 77 8.35 4.25 -23.77
C GLY A 77 7.01 3.77 -24.30
N PRO A 78 6.95 2.58 -24.93
CA PRO A 78 5.72 2.06 -25.51
C PRO A 78 4.66 1.67 -24.48
N ALA A 79 5.04 1.56 -23.20
CA ALA A 79 4.15 1.26 -22.08
C ALA A 79 4.26 2.34 -21.00
N ALA A 80 3.18 2.55 -20.25
CA ALA A 80 3.17 3.42 -19.08
C ALA A 80 4.18 2.92 -18.03
N PHE A 81 4.99 3.83 -17.48
CA PHE A 81 6.02 3.47 -16.51
C PHE A 81 5.44 2.79 -15.26
N SER A 82 4.25 3.21 -14.82
CA SER A 82 3.51 2.64 -13.69
C SER A 82 2.74 1.35 -14.01
N ALA A 83 2.88 0.76 -15.20
CA ALA A 83 2.10 -0.41 -15.61
C ALA A 83 2.29 -1.63 -14.67
N SER A 84 3.52 -1.88 -14.18
CA SER A 84 3.78 -2.95 -13.22
C SER A 84 3.10 -2.69 -11.87
N MET A 85 3.03 -1.43 -11.44
CA MET A 85 2.41 -1.03 -10.17
C MET A 85 0.90 -1.26 -10.22
N ARG A 86 0.24 -0.91 -11.33
CA ARG A 86 -1.18 -1.23 -11.54
C ARG A 86 -1.45 -2.74 -11.54
N TYR A 87 -0.56 -3.54 -12.13
CA TYR A 87 -0.68 -4.99 -12.07
C TYR A 87 -0.53 -5.54 -10.64
N GLU A 88 0.38 -4.96 -9.83
CA GLU A 88 0.49 -5.30 -8.40
C GLU A 88 -0.79 -4.94 -7.63
N HIS A 89 -1.46 -3.83 -7.95
CA HIS A 89 -2.75 -3.50 -7.36
C HIS A 89 -3.81 -4.56 -7.65
N GLU A 90 -3.86 -5.09 -8.88
CA GLU A 90 -4.77 -6.20 -9.21
C GLU A 90 -4.49 -7.45 -8.37
N ILE A 91 -3.22 -7.74 -8.08
CA ILE A 91 -2.82 -8.82 -7.18
C ILE A 91 -3.29 -8.52 -5.75
N ILE A 92 -3.02 -7.31 -5.24
CA ILE A 92 -3.40 -6.88 -3.90
C ILE A 92 -4.93 -6.94 -3.71
N HIS A 93 -5.71 -6.48 -4.68
CA HIS A 93 -7.17 -6.56 -4.66
C HIS A 93 -7.66 -8.01 -4.61
N ARG A 94 -7.12 -8.88 -5.46
CA ARG A 94 -7.49 -10.30 -5.49
C ARG A 94 -7.16 -11.00 -4.18
N TRP A 95 -5.98 -10.72 -3.63
CA TRP A 95 -5.53 -11.33 -2.38
C TRP A 95 -6.26 -10.79 -1.15
N SER A 96 -6.68 -9.53 -1.18
CA SER A 96 -7.56 -8.93 -0.16
C SER A 96 -8.95 -9.57 -0.18
N ALA A 97 -9.51 -9.82 -1.37
CA ALA A 97 -10.78 -10.52 -1.50
C ALA A 97 -10.69 -11.97 -0.99
N GLU A 98 -9.60 -12.67 -1.30
CA GLU A 98 -9.36 -14.02 -0.77
C GLU A 98 -9.20 -14.02 0.75
N LEU A 99 -8.49 -13.04 1.31
CA LEU A 99 -8.36 -12.89 2.76
C LEU A 99 -9.73 -12.69 3.43
N ALA A 100 -10.59 -11.85 2.84
CA ALA A 100 -11.96 -11.64 3.29
C ALA A 100 -12.80 -12.92 3.23
N ARG A 101 -12.62 -13.75 2.21
CA ARG A 101 -13.31 -15.05 2.08
C ARG A 101 -12.89 -16.04 3.17
N LEU A 102 -11.62 -16.02 3.59
CA LEU A 102 -11.10 -16.88 4.65
C LEU A 102 -11.51 -16.43 6.05
N ALA A 103 -11.98 -15.19 6.18
CA ALA A 103 -12.32 -14.61 7.47
C ALA A 103 -13.53 -15.33 8.08
N GLY A 104 -13.28 -15.97 9.21
CA GLY A 104 -14.28 -16.67 10.00
C GLY A 104 -14.32 -18.18 9.80
N ASP A 105 -13.50 -18.75 8.92
CA ASP A 105 -13.50 -20.19 8.68
C ASP A 105 -12.20 -20.87 9.11
N ASP A 106 -11.06 -20.47 8.52
CA ASP A 106 -9.77 -21.14 8.77
C ASP A 106 -8.71 -20.12 9.21
N PRO A 107 -8.45 -19.99 10.53
CA PRO A 107 -7.45 -19.08 11.06
C PRO A 107 -6.03 -19.33 10.52
N ARG A 108 -5.68 -20.59 10.22
CA ARG A 108 -4.35 -20.92 9.70
C ARG A 108 -4.21 -20.52 8.24
N ALA A 109 -5.22 -20.78 7.41
CA ALA A 109 -5.22 -20.31 6.03
C ALA A 109 -5.28 -18.78 5.96
N PHE A 110 -6.10 -18.15 6.81
CA PHE A 110 -6.18 -16.71 6.95
C PHE A 110 -4.81 -16.11 7.25
N ALA A 111 -4.11 -16.60 8.28
CA ALA A 111 -2.79 -16.09 8.65
C ALA A 111 -1.78 -16.18 7.49
N ARG A 112 -1.69 -17.33 6.82
CA ARG A 112 -0.80 -17.49 5.65
C ARG A 112 -1.16 -16.54 4.51
N GLN A 113 -2.45 -16.30 4.27
CA GLN A 113 -2.89 -15.38 3.23
C GLN A 113 -2.61 -13.92 3.60
N ALA A 114 -2.77 -13.56 4.87
CA ALA A 114 -2.42 -12.25 5.39
C ALA A 114 -0.91 -11.99 5.23
N ASP A 115 -0.05 -12.95 5.59
CA ASP A 115 1.41 -12.82 5.43
C ASP A 115 1.79 -12.56 3.96
N ARG A 116 1.16 -13.27 3.02
CA ARG A 116 1.38 -13.05 1.58
C ARG A 116 0.95 -11.65 1.14
N LEU A 117 -0.25 -11.22 1.55
CA LEU A 117 -0.77 -9.89 1.25
C LEU A 117 0.12 -8.78 1.81
N LEU A 118 0.54 -8.90 3.08
CA LEU A 118 1.44 -7.95 3.72
C LEU A 118 2.79 -7.91 3.00
N GLY A 119 3.35 -9.06 2.62
CA GLY A 119 4.61 -9.14 1.88
C GLY A 119 4.56 -8.40 0.54
N VAL A 120 3.50 -8.57 -0.26
CA VAL A 120 3.37 -7.86 -1.55
C VAL A 120 3.14 -6.36 -1.36
N VAL A 121 2.36 -5.94 -0.36
CA VAL A 121 2.13 -4.52 -0.08
C VAL A 121 3.43 -3.84 0.36
N LEU A 122 4.22 -4.48 1.21
CA LEU A 122 5.51 -3.93 1.63
C LEU A 122 6.49 -3.83 0.46
N ALA A 123 6.57 -4.85 -0.39
CA ALA A 123 7.39 -4.81 -1.60
C ALA A 123 6.94 -3.70 -2.58
N HIS A 124 5.62 -3.50 -2.71
CA HIS A 124 5.05 -2.42 -3.50
C HIS A 124 5.53 -1.04 -3.02
N PHE A 125 5.48 -0.79 -1.70
CA PHE A 125 5.97 0.47 -1.12
C PHE A 125 7.47 0.68 -1.38
N GLU A 126 8.28 -0.37 -1.37
CA GLU A 126 9.70 -0.26 -1.72
C GLU A 126 9.90 0.21 -3.16
N LEU A 127 9.10 -0.29 -4.11
CA LEU A 127 9.17 0.13 -5.51
C LEU A 127 8.75 1.60 -5.67
N GLU A 128 7.70 2.03 -4.98
CA GLU A 128 7.29 3.43 -5.01
C GLU A 128 8.40 4.35 -4.47
N GLU A 129 8.96 4.00 -3.32
CA GLU A 129 9.94 4.84 -2.65
C GLU A 129 11.30 4.88 -3.35
N HIS A 130 11.73 3.78 -3.94
CA HIS A 130 13.06 3.66 -4.55
C HIS A 130 13.05 3.86 -6.06
N VAL A 131 11.89 3.77 -6.72
CA VAL A 131 11.76 3.89 -8.17
C VAL A 131 10.89 5.08 -8.57
N LEU A 132 9.63 5.13 -8.12
CA LEU A 132 8.69 6.16 -8.59
C LEU A 132 9.00 7.54 -8.00
N PHE A 133 9.09 7.64 -6.67
CA PHE A 133 9.29 8.90 -5.99
C PHE A 133 10.57 9.63 -6.42
N PRO A 134 11.72 8.95 -6.62
CA PRO A 134 12.91 9.61 -7.15
C PRO A 134 12.74 10.21 -8.54
N ILE A 135 11.83 9.69 -9.38
CA ILE A 135 11.51 10.32 -10.67
C ILE A 135 10.85 11.68 -10.42
N LEU A 136 9.86 11.73 -9.54
CA LEU A 136 9.18 12.98 -9.18
C LEU A 136 10.15 13.97 -8.51
N ASP A 137 11.00 13.50 -7.60
CA ASP A 137 12.02 14.32 -6.92
C ASP A 137 13.01 14.98 -7.91
N ARG A 138 13.29 14.34 -9.06
CA ARG A 138 14.19 14.89 -10.08
C ARG A 138 13.48 15.76 -11.13
N THR A 139 12.18 15.56 -11.33
CA THR A 139 11.45 16.13 -12.48
C THR A 139 10.46 17.23 -12.08
N LEU A 140 10.05 17.30 -10.82
CA LEU A 140 9.07 18.26 -10.30
C LEU A 140 9.66 19.13 -9.19
N GLY A 141 9.26 20.41 -9.17
CA GLY A 141 9.39 21.26 -7.99
C GLY A 141 8.33 20.95 -6.93
N GLY A 142 8.58 21.31 -5.67
CA GLY A 142 7.73 20.97 -4.51
C GLY A 142 6.26 21.36 -4.66
N ASP A 143 6.00 22.62 -5.02
CA ASP A 143 4.64 23.13 -5.19
C ASP A 143 3.92 22.48 -6.38
N ALA A 144 4.64 22.20 -7.46
CA ALA A 144 4.11 21.54 -8.65
C ALA A 144 3.78 20.06 -8.41
N CYS A 145 4.53 19.39 -7.54
CA CYS A 145 4.24 18.02 -7.09
C CYS A 145 2.96 18.01 -6.25
N ARG A 146 2.89 18.85 -5.21
CA ARG A 146 1.71 18.94 -4.34
C ARG A 146 0.43 19.27 -5.12
N ALA A 147 0.50 20.22 -6.06
CA ALA A 147 -0.66 20.61 -6.86
C ALA A 147 -1.19 19.49 -7.77
N GLN A 148 -0.33 18.57 -8.24
CA GLN A 148 -0.71 17.50 -9.17
C GLN A 148 -1.06 16.19 -8.46
N VAL A 149 -0.31 15.81 -7.44
CA VAL A 149 -0.48 14.53 -6.72
C VAL A 149 -1.49 14.65 -5.58
N GLY A 150 -1.63 15.85 -5.00
CA GLY A 150 -2.47 16.11 -3.84
C GLY A 150 -1.93 15.50 -2.55
N ASP A 151 -2.71 15.59 -1.48
CA ASP A 151 -2.41 14.91 -0.23
C ASP A 151 -2.91 13.46 -0.31
N PRO A 152 -2.11 12.49 0.16
CA PRO A 152 -2.54 11.11 0.18
C PRO A 152 -3.61 10.87 1.27
N PRO A 153 -4.42 9.80 1.16
CA PRO A 153 -5.41 9.47 2.19
C PRO A 153 -4.73 9.21 3.54
N ARG A 154 -5.43 9.62 4.60
CA ARG A 154 -5.00 9.38 5.99
C ARG A 154 -5.26 7.95 6.41
#